data_AF-A0AA38INH3-F1
#
_entry.id   AF-A0AA38INH3-F1
#
_cell.length_a   1.000
_cell.length_b   1.000
_cell.length_c   1.000
_cell.angle_alpha   90.00
_cell.angle_beta   90.00
_cell.angle_gamma   90.00
#
_symmetry.space_group_name_H-M   'P 1'
#
loop_
_entity.id
_entity.type
_entity.pdbx_description
1 polymer ?
#
loop_
_entity_poly.entity_id
_entity_poly.type
_entity_poly.pdbx_seq_one_letter_code
_entity_poly.pdbx_strand_id
1 'polypeptide(L)'
;MSNNNYFCTCCAVAIESHKAVNCLICGKTYKIECVNISTAEARKIHAKSGLTWSCKDCLNMGNDLLSLKRAIVNLQSEIIKLKTAVATPPAPNTITPILVQEEKIIQEINEREKRKGNLIIYGAKEDGNAKSNDDQLKSDATQIPKILETLEVNENL
;
A
#
# COMPACT_ATOMS: atom_id res chain seq x y z
N MET A 1 34.76 44.95 4.59
CA MET A 1 33.38 44.66 4.12
C MET A 1 33.28 43.16 3.96
N SER A 2 32.58 42.48 4.85
CA SER A 2 32.47 41.02 4.84
C SER A 2 31.56 40.58 3.70
N ASN A 3 32.10 39.94 2.66
CA ASN A 3 31.32 39.35 1.58
C ASN A 3 30.58 38.12 2.12
N ASN A 4 29.37 38.31 2.64
CA ASN A 4 28.46 37.20 2.87
C ASN A 4 28.00 36.69 1.51
N ASN A 5 28.62 35.59 1.05
CA ASN A 5 28.17 34.86 -0.12
C ASN A 5 26.88 34.11 0.24
N TYR A 6 25.77 34.52 -0.34
CA TYR A 6 24.50 33.79 -0.25
C TYR A 6 24.49 32.68 -1.29
N PHE A 7 23.95 31.51 -0.96
CA PHE A 7 23.79 30.41 -1.93
C PHE A 7 22.32 30.21 -2.27
N CYS A 8 22.04 29.94 -3.55
CA CYS A 8 20.69 29.66 -4.00
C CYS A 8 20.24 28.28 -3.53
N THR A 9 19.08 28.21 -2.88
CA THR A 9 18.49 26.95 -2.46
C THR A 9 18.16 26.03 -3.65
N CYS A 10 17.73 26.59 -4.80
CA CYS A 10 17.35 25.79 -5.97
C CYS A 10 18.54 25.16 -6.72
N CYS A 11 19.68 25.86 -6.81
CA CYS A 11 20.76 25.46 -7.71
C CYS A 11 22.14 25.43 -7.04
N ALA A 12 22.23 25.73 -5.74
CA ALA A 12 23.46 25.78 -4.95
C ALA A 12 24.55 26.75 -5.45
N VAL A 13 24.22 27.65 -6.39
CA VAL A 13 25.15 28.66 -6.92
C VAL A 13 25.21 29.87 -6.00
N ALA A 14 26.39 30.48 -5.86
CA ALA A 14 26.57 31.74 -5.14
C ALA A 14 25.80 32.89 -5.82
N ILE A 15 25.16 33.74 -5.01
CA ILE A 15 24.30 34.83 -5.46
C ILE A 15 24.80 36.15 -4.91
N GLU A 16 24.85 37.15 -5.78
CA GLU A 16 25.05 38.54 -5.38
C GLU A 16 23.80 39.06 -4.68
N SER A 17 23.95 39.84 -3.60
CA SER A 17 22.83 40.32 -2.77
C SER A 17 21.66 40.93 -3.58
N HIS A 18 21.95 41.66 -4.66
CA HIS A 18 20.94 42.30 -5.51
C HIS A 18 20.15 41.35 -6.44
N LYS A 19 20.58 40.09 -6.59
CA LYS A 19 19.89 39.02 -7.35
C LYS A 19 19.29 37.97 -6.42
N ALA A 20 19.34 38.19 -5.11
CA ALA A 20 18.80 37.32 -4.10
C ALA A 20 17.39 37.77 -3.69
N VAL A 21 16.53 36.80 -3.38
CA VAL A 21 15.26 37.01 -2.68
C VAL A 21 15.16 35.99 -1.55
N ASN A 22 14.64 36.41 -0.40
CA ASN A 22 14.49 35.55 0.77
C ASN A 22 13.02 35.20 0.94
N CYS A 23 12.73 33.93 1.16
CA CYS A 23 11.39 33.47 1.53
C CYS A 23 11.07 33.94 2.95
N LEU A 24 9.94 34.62 3.13
CA LEU A 24 9.47 35.07 4.45
C LEU A 24 9.27 33.91 5.43
N ILE A 25 8.80 32.77 4.93
CA ILE A 25 8.36 31.65 5.77
C ILE A 25 9.54 30.77 6.19
N CYS A 26 10.37 30.32 5.23
CA CYS A 26 11.48 29.42 5.53
C CYS A 26 12.84 30.12 5.68
N GLY A 27 12.93 31.43 5.45
CA GLY A 27 14.16 32.22 5.54
C GLY A 27 15.21 31.90 4.46
N LYS A 28 14.96 30.92 3.60
CA LYS A 28 15.91 30.46 2.57
C LYS A 28 16.07 31.50 1.46
N THR A 29 17.28 31.58 0.91
CA THR A 29 17.64 32.49 -0.18
C THR A 29 17.55 31.81 -1.55
N TYR A 30 17.04 32.55 -2.53
CA TYR A 30 16.82 32.09 -3.89
C TYR A 30 17.36 33.12 -4.88
N LYS A 31 17.89 32.64 -6.00
CA LYS A 31 18.23 33.47 -7.15
C LYS A 31 16.93 33.83 -7.86
N ILE A 32 16.71 35.11 -8.18
CA ILE A 32 15.48 35.59 -8.83
C ILE A 32 15.13 34.83 -10.11
N GLU A 33 16.14 34.41 -10.89
CA GLU A 33 15.99 33.61 -12.10
C GLU A 33 15.48 32.18 -11.82
N CYS A 34 15.86 31.58 -10.70
CA CYS A 34 15.43 30.22 -10.33
C CYS A 34 13.97 30.17 -9.90
N VAL A 35 13.39 31.31 -9.54
CA VAL A 35 12.01 31.42 -9.03
C VAL A 35 11.12 32.29 -9.92
N ASN A 36 11.56 32.58 -11.15
CA ASN A 36 10.83 33.36 -12.15
C ASN A 36 10.34 34.74 -11.67
N ILE A 37 11.15 35.43 -10.86
CA ILE A 37 10.88 36.80 -10.44
C ILE A 37 11.66 37.74 -11.34
N SER A 38 11.00 38.77 -11.88
CA SER A 38 11.69 39.79 -12.66
C SER A 38 12.58 40.66 -11.77
N THR A 39 13.64 41.22 -12.34
CA THR A 39 14.53 42.16 -11.65
C THR A 39 13.78 43.39 -11.11
N ALA A 40 12.73 43.84 -11.80
CA ALA A 40 11.88 44.94 -11.36
C ALA A 40 11.05 44.59 -10.12
N GLU A 41 10.49 43.37 -10.06
CA GLU A 41 9.75 42.89 -8.89
C GLU A 41 10.67 42.69 -7.69
N ALA A 42 11.85 42.09 -7.90
CA ALA A 42 12.85 41.93 -6.85
C ALA A 42 13.25 43.29 -6.24
N ARG A 43 13.47 44.32 -7.07
CA ARG A 43 13.75 45.68 -6.60
C ARG A 43 12.60 46.24 -5.76
N LYS A 44 11.34 46.01 -6.14
CA LYS A 44 10.17 46.47 -5.37
C LYS A 44 10.07 45.78 -4.01
N ILE A 45 10.35 44.47 -3.96
CA ILE A 45 10.37 43.68 -2.71
C ILE A 45 11.45 44.22 -1.76
N HIS A 46 12.64 44.54 -2.27
CA HIS A 46 13.73 45.09 -1.47
C HIS A 46 13.52 46.55 -1.04
N ALA A 47 12.86 47.36 -1.88
CA ALA A 47 12.70 48.79 -1.65
C ALA A 47 11.52 49.17 -0.74
N LYS A 48 10.44 48.36 -0.71
CA LYS A 48 9.21 48.71 0.01
C LYS A 48 9.01 47.82 1.23
N SER A 49 9.16 48.39 2.42
CA SER A 49 8.81 47.74 3.69
C SER A 49 7.32 47.33 3.67
N GLY A 50 7.05 46.04 3.56
CA GLY A 50 5.69 45.48 3.51
C GLY A 50 5.41 44.58 2.31
N LEU A 51 6.22 44.62 1.25
CA LEU A 51 6.21 43.56 0.25
C LEU A 51 7.14 42.43 0.70
N THR A 52 6.58 41.23 0.80
CA THR A 52 7.32 40.01 1.14
C THR A 52 7.09 38.97 0.06
N TRP A 53 8.04 38.06 -0.08
CA TRP A 53 7.95 36.96 -1.02
C TRP A 53 8.05 35.63 -0.27
N SER A 54 7.28 34.65 -0.73
CA SER A 54 7.27 33.29 -0.19
C SER A 54 7.54 32.30 -1.31
N CYS A 55 8.40 31.32 -1.06
CA CYS A 55 8.69 30.29 -2.05
C CYS A 55 7.47 29.39 -2.28
N LYS A 56 7.45 28.71 -3.43
CA LYS A 56 6.36 27.84 -3.86
C LYS A 56 6.06 26.74 -2.83
N ASP A 57 7.08 26.16 -2.23
CA ASP A 57 6.92 25.09 -1.23
C ASP A 57 6.17 25.61 0.01
N CYS A 58 6.55 26.80 0.49
CA CYS A 58 5.89 27.41 1.64
C CYS A 58 4.47 27.91 1.30
N LEU A 59 4.21 28.31 0.06
CA LEU A 59 2.85 28.61 -0.42
C LEU A 59 1.98 27.35 -0.46
N ASN A 60 2.55 26.21 -0.85
CA ASN A 60 1.84 24.95 -0.98
C ASN A 60 1.59 24.23 0.35
N MET A 61 2.44 24.45 1.37
CA MET A 61 2.25 23.86 2.70
C MET A 61 0.85 24.14 3.30
N GLY A 62 0.24 25.29 2.98
CA GLY A 62 -1.12 25.60 3.44
C GLY A 62 -2.18 24.61 2.90
N ASN A 63 -2.02 24.15 1.66
CA ASN A 63 -2.90 23.16 1.05
C ASN A 63 -2.67 21.76 1.63
N ASP A 64 -1.40 21.41 1.86
CA ASP A 64 -1.04 20.13 2.47
C ASP A 64 -1.57 20.02 3.91
N LEU A 65 -1.55 21.13 4.66
CA LEU A 65 -2.09 21.17 6.02
C LEU A 65 -3.62 20.98 6.05
N LEU A 66 -4.35 21.58 5.09
CA LEU A 66 -5.79 21.39 4.94
C LEU A 66 -6.14 19.96 4.53
N SER A 67 -5.36 19.37 3.61
CA SER A 67 -5.50 17.97 3.20
C SER A 67 -5.27 17.03 4.38
N LEU A 68 -4.21 17.25 5.15
CA LEU A 68 -3.88 16.49 6.35
C LEU A 68 -4.97 16.59 7.41
N LYS A 69 -5.50 17.80 7.67
CA LYS A 69 -6.62 18.00 8.60
C LYS A 69 -7.85 17.20 8.16
N ARG A 70 -8.17 17.18 6.86
CA ARG A 70 -9.28 16.39 6.30
C ARG A 70 -9.05 14.89 6.49
N ALA A 71 -7.83 14.40 6.23
CA ALA A 71 -7.47 13.01 6.43
C ALA A 71 -7.62 12.59 7.91
N ILE A 72 -7.16 13.42 8.85
CA ILE A 72 -7.31 13.18 10.28
C ILE A 72 -8.78 13.08 10.69
N VAL A 73 -9.63 14.01 10.24
CA VAL A 73 -11.07 14.00 10.54
C VAL A 73 -11.74 12.75 9.96
N ASN A 74 -11.39 12.37 8.73
CA ASN A 74 -11.93 11.16 8.11
C ASN A 74 -11.55 9.90 8.90
N LEU A 75 -10.27 9.74 9.25
CA LEU A 75 -9.79 8.62 10.06
C LEU A 75 -10.45 8.57 11.44
N GLN A 76 -10.63 9.71 12.10
CA GLN A 76 -11.36 9.78 13.37
C GLN A 76 -12.81 9.30 13.20
N SER A 77 -13.48 9.69 12.11
CA SER A 77 -14.84 9.25 11.82
C SER A 77 -14.92 7.74 11.56
N GLU A 78 -13.93 7.17 10.89
CA GLU A 78 -13.83 5.73 10.62
C GLU A 78 -13.58 4.94 11.90
N ILE A 79 -12.70 5.43 12.77
CA ILE A 79 -12.46 4.83 14.09
C ILE A 79 -13.74 4.84 14.92
N ILE A 80 -14.49 5.95 14.91
CA ILE A 80 -15.79 6.02 15.61
C ILE A 80 -16.77 4.99 15.03
N LYS A 81 -16.90 4.91 13.70
CA LYS A 81 -17.77 3.94 13.02
C LYS A 81 -17.40 2.49 13.39
N LEU A 82 -16.11 2.16 13.38
CA LEU A 82 -15.62 0.84 13.74
C LEU A 82 -15.88 0.53 15.22
N LYS A 83 -15.60 1.48 16.11
CA LYS A 83 -15.90 1.33 17.55
C LYS A 83 -17.39 1.13 17.80
N THR A 84 -18.25 1.86 17.11
CA THR A 84 -19.70 1.66 17.21
C THR A 84 -20.13 0.31 16.64
N ALA A 85 -19.54 -0.15 15.53
CA ALA A 85 -19.85 -1.46 14.96
C ALA A 85 -19.46 -2.62 15.90
N VAL A 86 -18.38 -2.46 16.68
CA VAL A 86 -17.95 -3.44 17.70
C VAL A 86 -18.79 -3.34 18.98
N ALA A 87 -19.19 -2.14 19.39
CA ALA A 87 -19.95 -1.91 20.62
C ALA A 87 -21.46 -2.16 20.48
N THR A 88 -21.98 -2.22 19.25
CA THR A 88 -23.40 -2.53 19.02
C THR A 88 -23.54 -4.06 19.03
N PRO A 89 -24.23 -4.67 20.01
CA PRO A 89 -24.56 -6.09 19.93
C PRO A 89 -25.37 -6.33 18.65
N PRO A 90 -25.11 -7.41 17.90
CA PRO A 90 -25.88 -7.71 16.70
C PRO A 90 -27.35 -7.74 17.08
N ALA A 91 -28.19 -7.04 16.30
CA ALA A 91 -29.63 -7.24 16.36
C ALA A 91 -29.91 -8.76 16.32
N PRO A 92 -30.87 -9.27 17.11
CA PRO A 92 -30.98 -10.69 17.45
C PRO A 92 -31.19 -11.68 16.27
N ASN A 93 -31.13 -11.26 15.01
CA ASN A 93 -31.34 -12.11 13.84
C ASN A 93 -30.33 -11.90 12.69
N THR A 94 -29.14 -11.38 12.95
CA THR A 94 -28.07 -11.36 11.93
C THR A 94 -26.85 -12.10 12.45
N ILE A 95 -26.71 -13.35 11.99
CA ILE A 95 -25.51 -14.16 12.15
C ILE A 95 -24.32 -13.30 11.70
N THR A 96 -23.43 -13.03 12.64
CA THR A 96 -22.29 -12.14 12.52
C THR A 96 -21.42 -12.58 11.33
N PRO A 97 -21.06 -11.71 10.37
CA PRO A 97 -20.21 -12.07 9.23
C PRO A 97 -18.84 -12.62 9.65
N ILE A 98 -18.38 -12.26 10.86
CA ILE A 98 -17.05 -12.60 11.38
C ILE A 98 -16.96 -14.08 11.79
N LEU A 99 -17.99 -14.62 12.47
CA LEU A 99 -18.06 -16.04 12.82
C LEU A 99 -18.18 -16.93 11.57
N VAL A 100 -18.96 -16.49 10.57
CA VAL A 100 -19.09 -17.20 9.29
C VAL A 100 -17.77 -17.19 8.50
N GLN A 101 -16.96 -16.13 8.64
CA GLN A 101 -15.65 -16.07 8.00
C GLN A 101 -14.62 -16.96 8.69
N GLU A 102 -14.62 -17.01 10.03
CA GLU A 102 -13.74 -17.91 10.77
C GLU A 102 -14.07 -19.39 10.49
N GLU A 103 -15.35 -19.76 10.49
CA GLU A 103 -15.78 -21.12 10.12
C GLU A 103 -15.41 -21.48 8.69
N LYS A 104 -15.51 -20.54 7.74
CA LYS A 104 -15.07 -20.76 6.35
C LYS A 104 -13.57 -20.97 6.24
N ILE A 105 -12.77 -20.18 6.97
CA ILE A 105 -11.31 -20.34 6.98
C ILE A 105 -10.93 -21.69 7.61
N ILE A 106 -11.57 -22.07 8.71
CA ILE A 106 -11.34 -23.38 9.35
C ILE A 106 -11.73 -24.53 8.42
N GLN A 107 -12.87 -24.44 7.72
CA GLN A 107 -13.29 -25.43 6.72
C GLN A 107 -12.28 -25.53 5.57
N GLU A 108 -11.81 -24.39 5.07
CA GLU A 108 -10.87 -24.34 3.94
C GLU A 108 -9.49 -24.92 4.32
N ILE A 109 -8.99 -24.61 5.51
CA ILE A 109 -7.75 -25.20 6.04
C ILE A 109 -7.92 -26.70 6.24
N ASN A 110 -9.04 -27.16 6.81
CA ASN A 110 -9.32 -28.60 6.96
C ASN A 110 -9.42 -29.31 5.61
N GLU A 111 -9.98 -28.68 4.58
CA GLU A 111 -9.99 -29.24 3.23
C GLU A 111 -8.59 -29.33 2.63
N ARG A 112 -7.75 -28.30 2.81
CA ARG A 112 -6.35 -28.33 2.36
C ARG A 112 -5.56 -29.41 3.08
N GLU A 113 -5.73 -29.53 4.39
CA GLU A 113 -5.11 -30.58 5.20
C GLU A 113 -5.57 -31.97 4.77
N LYS A 114 -6.86 -32.14 4.47
CA LYS A 114 -7.38 -33.41 3.91
C LYS A 114 -6.78 -33.73 2.54
N ARG A 115 -6.51 -32.71 1.71
CA ARG A 115 -5.94 -32.87 0.36
C ARG A 115 -4.41 -32.87 0.32
N LYS A 116 -3.70 -32.50 1.40
CA LYS A 116 -2.22 -32.34 1.40
C LYS A 116 -1.45 -33.65 1.20
N GLY A 117 -2.14 -34.79 1.19
CA GLY A 117 -1.60 -36.11 0.86
C GLY A 117 -2.20 -36.72 -0.41
N ASN A 118 -2.97 -35.96 -1.20
CA ASN A 118 -3.54 -36.48 -2.44
C ASN A 118 -2.43 -36.65 -3.47
N LEU A 119 -2.09 -37.90 -3.76
CA LEU A 119 -1.18 -38.27 -4.84
C LEU A 119 -1.94 -38.28 -6.16
N ILE A 120 -1.47 -37.54 -7.16
CA ILE A 120 -2.00 -37.61 -8.53
C ILE A 120 -1.11 -38.56 -9.33
N ILE A 121 -1.68 -39.69 -9.77
CA ILE A 121 -0.96 -40.68 -10.56
C ILE A 121 -1.29 -40.48 -12.03
N TYR A 122 -0.32 -40.01 -12.81
CA TYR A 122 -0.48 -39.81 -14.25
C TYR A 122 -0.56 -41.17 -14.98
N GLY A 123 -1.61 -41.37 -15.79
CA GLY A 123 -1.82 -42.60 -16.57
C GLY A 123 -2.61 -43.71 -15.87
N ALA A 124 -3.07 -43.49 -14.63
CA ALA A 124 -4.05 -44.39 -13.99
C ALA A 124 -5.38 -44.37 -14.77
N LYS A 125 -6.01 -45.53 -14.95
CA LYS A 125 -7.27 -45.63 -15.69
C LYS A 125 -8.43 -45.35 -14.74
N GLU A 126 -9.14 -44.25 -14.99
CA GLU A 126 -10.39 -43.95 -14.28
C GLU A 126 -11.46 -45.01 -14.62
N ASP A 127 -12.26 -45.37 -13.61
CA ASP A 127 -13.32 -46.35 -13.79
C ASP A 127 -14.56 -45.62 -14.31
N GLY A 128 -14.76 -45.67 -15.63
CA GLY A 128 -15.90 -45.03 -16.29
C GLY A 128 -17.27 -45.56 -15.85
N ASN A 129 -17.34 -46.62 -15.05
CA ASN A 129 -18.58 -47.17 -14.50
C ASN A 129 -18.83 -46.79 -13.03
N ALA A 130 -17.91 -46.08 -12.38
CA ALA A 130 -18.09 -45.63 -11.00
C ALA A 130 -19.27 -44.62 -10.93
N LYS A 131 -20.29 -44.96 -10.15
CA LYS A 131 -21.48 -44.12 -9.96
C LYS A 131 -21.39 -43.24 -8.71
N SER A 132 -20.44 -43.53 -7.83
CA SER A 132 -20.19 -42.78 -6.59
C SER A 132 -18.69 -42.64 -6.32
N ASN A 133 -18.33 -41.65 -5.50
CA ASN A 133 -16.95 -41.47 -5.05
C ASN A 133 -16.43 -42.68 -4.27
N ASP A 134 -17.29 -43.39 -3.54
CA ASP A 134 -16.91 -44.61 -2.81
C ASP A 134 -16.58 -45.77 -3.76
N ASP A 135 -17.24 -45.86 -4.91
CA ASP A 135 -16.93 -46.86 -5.93
C ASP A 135 -15.59 -46.56 -6.59
N GLN A 136 -15.32 -45.27 -6.87
CA GLN A 136 -14.03 -44.83 -7.41
C GLN A 136 -12.90 -45.11 -6.42
N LEU A 137 -13.09 -44.79 -5.13
CA LEU A 137 -12.09 -45.07 -4.08
C LEU A 137 -11.78 -46.56 -3.96
N LYS A 138 -12.78 -47.44 -4.09
CA LYS A 138 -12.56 -48.89 -4.08
C LYS A 138 -11.81 -49.35 -5.33
N SER A 139 -12.15 -48.79 -6.50
CA SER A 139 -11.44 -49.08 -7.75
C SER A 139 -9.98 -48.65 -7.65
N ASP A 140 -9.71 -47.42 -7.20
CA ASP A 140 -8.37 -46.87 -7.01
C ASP A 140 -7.55 -47.71 -6.02
N ALA A 141 -8.14 -48.12 -4.90
CA ALA A 141 -7.48 -48.98 -3.92
C ALA A 141 -7.03 -50.33 -4.49
N THR A 142 -7.68 -50.83 -5.56
CA THR A 142 -7.25 -52.06 -6.25
C THR A 142 -6.21 -51.82 -7.35
N GLN A 143 -6.14 -50.61 -7.91
CA GLN A 143 -5.21 -50.25 -8.96
C GLN A 143 -3.86 -49.75 -8.41
N ILE A 144 -3.87 -49.01 -7.31
CA ILE A 144 -2.67 -48.40 -6.69
C ILE A 144 -1.56 -49.42 -6.42
N PRO A 145 -1.81 -50.61 -5.83
CA PRO A 145 -0.74 -51.59 -5.59
C PRO A 145 -0.01 -52.03 -6.86
N LYS A 146 -0.75 -52.24 -7.96
CA LYS A 146 -0.19 -52.65 -9.26
C LYS A 146 0.69 -51.56 -9.88
N ILE A 147 0.29 -50.30 -9.68
CA ILE A 147 1.07 -49.14 -10.15
C ILE A 147 2.36 -49.01 -9.34
N LEU A 148 2.27 -49.17 -8.01
CA LEU A 148 3.44 -49.13 -7.13
C LEU A 148 4.44 -50.26 -7.44
N GLU A 149 3.96 -51.49 -7.66
CA GLU A 149 4.80 -52.62 -8.09
C GLU A 149 5.54 -52.32 -9.42
N THR A 150 4.88 -51.62 -10.35
CA THR A 150 5.51 -51.24 -11.63
C THR A 150 6.57 -50.14 -11.44
N LEU A 151 6.42 -49.28 -10.44
CA LEU A 151 7.40 -48.24 -10.13
C LEU A 151 8.64 -48.82 -9.43
N GLU A 152 8.48 -49.77 -8.50
CA GLU A 152 9.59 -50.44 -7.79
C GLU A 152 10.48 -51.28 -8.71
N VAL A 153 9.91 -51.85 -9.79
CA VAL A 153 10.68 -52.59 -10.80
C VAL A 153 11.58 -51.67 -11.65
N ASN A 154 11.20 -50.40 -11.82
CA ASN A 154 11.97 -49.43 -12.61
C ASN A 154 13.11 -48.74 -11.83
N GLU A 155 13.18 -48.88 -10.50
CA GLU A 155 14.31 -48.40 -9.69
C GLU A 155 15.50 -49.39 -9.64
N ASN A 156 15.33 -50.62 -10.15
CA ASN A 156 16.38 -51.65 -10.20
C ASN A 156 17.02 -51.81 -11.60
N LEU A 157 16.92 -50.80 -12.46
CA LEU A 157 17.56 -50.71 -13.77
C LEU A 157 18.61 -49.59 -13.81
#